data_AF-A0A2H0YNK1-F1
#
_entry.id   AF-A0A2H0YNK1-F1
#
_cell.length_a   1.000
_cell.length_b   1.000
_cell.length_c   1.000
_cell.angle_alpha   90.00
_cell.angle_beta   90.00
_cell.angle_gamma   90.00
#
_symmetry.space_group_name_H-M   'P 1'
#
loop_
_entity.id
_entity.type
_entity.pdbx_description
1 polymer ?
#
loop_
_entity_poly.entity_id
_entity_poly.type
_entity_poly.pdbx_seq_one_letter_code
_entity_poly.pdbx_strand_id
1 'polypeptide(L)'
;MQKKDILIIIGGLALLIFIVLIVFLIFPKTPKEKNINVLTDKTEYMAGEVLKIKIDNNLKESICFSSCYPYYIQKKSDNWENYRYVDCPKEDITENCVEPKQIKAFELTLPKIEEGFHRLAISACLGCRFSEEFKEDQKFYSNNFIVK
;
A
#
# COMPACT_ATOMS: atom_id res chain seq x y z
N MET A 1 -56.69 0.19 -23.56
CA MET A 1 -56.07 -0.12 -22.26
C MET A 1 -57.06 0.26 -21.17
N GLN A 2 -57.59 -0.72 -20.43
CA GLN A 2 -58.60 -0.47 -19.41
C GLN A 2 -57.93 0.12 -18.14
N LYS A 3 -58.68 0.89 -17.34
CA LYS A 3 -58.16 1.48 -16.09
C LYS A 3 -57.49 0.46 -15.16
N LYS A 4 -57.95 -0.80 -15.19
CA LYS A 4 -57.37 -1.92 -14.43
C LYS A 4 -55.98 -2.31 -14.92
N ASP A 5 -55.73 -2.28 -16.23
CA ASP A 5 -54.43 -2.58 -16.82
C ASP A 5 -53.39 -1.53 -16.44
N ILE A 6 -53.80 -0.25 -16.40
CA ILE A 6 -52.94 0.88 -15.98
C ILE A 6 -52.56 0.72 -14.50
N LEU A 7 -53.53 0.37 -13.63
CA LEU A 7 -53.29 0.15 -12.20
C LEU A 7 -52.34 -1.03 -11.93
N ILE A 8 -52.46 -2.12 -12.67
CA ILE A 8 -51.57 -3.28 -12.56
C ILE A 8 -50.14 -2.91 -12.97
N ILE A 9 -49.98 -2.15 -14.05
CA ILE A 9 -48.66 -1.71 -14.52
C ILE A 9 -48.00 -0.75 -13.53
N ILE A 10 -48.75 0.21 -12.99
CA ILE A 10 -48.21 1.15 -11.98
C ILE A 10 -47.83 0.40 -10.69
N GLY A 11 -48.67 -0.54 -10.23
CA GLY A 11 -48.38 -1.35 -9.05
C GLY A 11 -47.14 -2.22 -9.24
N GLY A 12 -47.00 -2.85 -10.41
CA GLY A 12 -45.81 -3.62 -10.77
C GLY A 12 -44.54 -2.76 -10.82
N LEU A 13 -44.63 -1.56 -11.39
CA LEU A 13 -43.50 -0.63 -11.47
C LEU A 13 -43.05 -0.15 -10.08
N ALA A 14 -44.01 0.18 -9.22
CA ALA A 14 -43.75 0.61 -7.85
C ALA A 14 -43.08 -0.49 -7.02
N LEU A 15 -43.53 -1.74 -7.16
CA LEU A 15 -42.93 -2.89 -6.50
C LEU A 15 -41.48 -3.12 -6.98
N LEU A 16 -41.23 -2.97 -8.29
CA LEU A 16 -39.90 -3.14 -8.87
C LEU A 16 -38.92 -2.07 -8.37
N ILE A 17 -39.35 -0.81 -8.31
CA ILE A 17 -38.57 0.30 -7.74
C ILE A 17 -38.26 0.03 -6.25
N PHE A 18 -39.24 -0.46 -5.50
CA PHE A 18 -39.07 -0.78 -4.09
C PHE A 18 -38.03 -1.88 -3.87
N ILE A 19 -38.04 -2.94 -4.70
CA ILE A 19 -37.03 -4.01 -4.66
C ILE A 19 -35.63 -3.46 -4.98
N VAL A 20 -35.50 -2.60 -6.01
CA VAL A 20 -34.21 -1.98 -6.38
C VAL A 20 -33.67 -1.11 -5.24
N LEU A 21 -34.53 -0.33 -4.57
CA LEU A 21 -34.14 0.48 -3.42
C LEU A 21 -33.68 -0.38 -2.23
N ILE A 22 -34.39 -1.48 -1.95
CA ILE A 22 -34.00 -2.43 -0.91
C ILE A 22 -32.64 -3.05 -1.22
N VAL A 23 -32.40 -3.50 -2.45
CA VAL A 23 -31.10 -4.04 -2.88
C VAL A 23 -30.01 -2.96 -2.73
N PHE A 24 -30.26 -1.72 -3.15
CA PHE A 24 -29.26 -0.66 -3.03
C PHE A 24 -28.93 -0.28 -1.59
N LEU A 25 -29.89 -0.40 -0.66
CA LEU A 25 -29.70 -0.13 0.77
C LEU A 25 -29.08 -1.31 1.52
N ILE A 26 -29.38 -2.55 1.14
CA ILE A 26 -28.92 -3.76 1.83
C ILE A 26 -27.53 -4.19 1.39
N PHE A 27 -27.14 -3.99 0.12
CA PHE A 27 -25.80 -4.35 -0.33
C PHE A 27 -24.82 -3.23 0.05
N PRO A 28 -24.02 -3.40 1.14
CA PRO A 28 -23.00 -2.43 1.43
C PRO A 28 -21.99 -2.50 0.29
N LYS A 29 -21.68 -1.36 -0.33
CA LYS A 29 -20.47 -1.28 -1.17
C LYS A 29 -19.31 -1.68 -0.27
N THR A 30 -18.77 -2.87 -0.46
CA THR A 30 -17.56 -3.29 0.23
C THR A 30 -16.50 -2.24 -0.09
N PRO A 31 -16.06 -1.45 0.90
CA PRO A 31 -14.97 -0.53 0.64
C PRO A 31 -13.79 -1.40 0.23
N LYS A 32 -13.26 -1.18 -0.98
CA LYS A 32 -11.94 -1.70 -1.33
C LYS A 32 -11.02 -1.26 -0.21
N GLU A 33 -10.47 -2.24 0.50
CA GLU A 33 -9.53 -1.99 1.57
C GLU A 33 -8.41 -1.14 0.97
N LYS A 34 -8.34 0.11 1.43
CA LYS A 34 -7.38 1.07 0.89
C LYS A 34 -6.05 0.73 1.53
N ASN A 35 -5.20 0.03 0.78
CA ASN A 35 -3.89 -0.39 1.22
C ASN A 35 -2.81 0.32 0.41
N ILE A 36 -1.65 0.55 1.05
CA ILE A 36 -0.45 0.98 0.36
C ILE A 36 0.12 -0.22 -0.40
N ASN A 37 0.41 -0.03 -1.68
CA ASN A 37 1.08 -1.05 -2.48
C ASN A 37 2.55 -0.67 -2.64
N VAL A 38 3.45 -1.52 -2.16
CA VAL A 38 4.89 -1.42 -2.39
C VAL A 38 5.28 -2.52 -3.37
N LEU A 39 5.81 -2.15 -4.53
CA LEU A 39 6.12 -3.09 -5.61
C LEU A 39 7.54 -2.89 -6.11
N THR A 40 8.25 -3.99 -6.31
CA THR A 40 9.52 -4.03 -7.04
C THR A 40 9.25 -4.26 -8.53
N ASP A 41 10.14 -3.82 -9.40
CA ASP A 41 9.96 -3.97 -10.85
C ASP A 41 10.21 -5.39 -11.37
N LYS A 42 11.02 -6.16 -10.66
CA LYS A 42 11.33 -7.57 -10.93
C LYS A 42 11.11 -8.45 -9.69
N THR A 43 11.06 -9.76 -9.92
CA THR A 43 11.01 -10.80 -8.89
C THR A 43 12.37 -11.47 -8.66
N GLU A 44 13.38 -11.14 -9.46
CA GLU A 44 14.73 -11.70 -9.38
C GLU A 44 15.77 -10.61 -9.64
N TYR A 45 16.85 -10.62 -8.87
CA TYR A 45 17.95 -9.66 -8.98
C TYR A 45 19.29 -10.34 -8.71
N MET A 46 20.37 -9.73 -9.22
CA MET A 46 21.74 -10.01 -8.79
C MET A 46 22.18 -9.04 -7.68
N ALA A 47 23.13 -9.46 -6.85
CA ALA A 47 23.82 -8.53 -5.95
C ALA A 47 24.46 -7.36 -6.75
N GLY A 48 24.28 -6.12 -6.28
CA GLY A 48 24.72 -4.91 -6.98
C GLY A 48 23.77 -4.42 -8.08
N GLU A 49 22.69 -5.13 -8.37
CA GLU A 49 21.68 -4.67 -9.32
C GLU A 49 20.83 -3.54 -8.74
N VAL A 50 20.33 -2.66 -9.62
CA VAL A 50 19.39 -1.61 -9.23
C VAL A 50 17.99 -2.21 -9.09
N LEU A 51 17.46 -2.16 -7.88
CA LEU A 51 16.08 -2.51 -7.55
C LEU A 51 15.23 -1.24 -7.63
N LYS A 52 14.16 -1.25 -8.43
CA LYS A 52 13.24 -0.11 -8.55
C LYS A 52 11.98 -0.40 -7.74
N ILE A 53 11.60 0.55 -6.89
CA ILE A 53 10.47 0.45 -5.98
C ILE A 53 9.42 1.45 -6.41
N LYS A 54 8.16 1.01 -6.45
CA LYS A 54 6.98 1.86 -6.61
C LYS A 54 6.14 1.79 -5.34
N ILE A 55 5.83 2.93 -4.76
CA ILE A 55 4.90 3.09 -3.64
C ILE A 55 3.65 3.81 -4.15
N ASP A 56 2.51 3.15 -4.01
CA ASP A 56 1.19 3.68 -4.36
C ASP A 56 0.38 3.89 -3.07
N ASN A 57 0.19 5.16 -2.69
CA ASN A 57 -0.54 5.54 -1.49
C ASN A 57 -2.04 5.67 -1.77
N ASN A 58 -2.80 4.59 -1.55
CA ASN A 58 -4.26 4.62 -1.69
C ASN A 58 -5.00 5.09 -0.43
N LEU A 59 -4.29 5.49 0.63
CA LEU A 59 -4.90 6.01 1.86
C LEU A 59 -5.51 7.41 1.67
N LYS A 60 -6.17 7.90 2.71
CA LYS A 60 -6.70 9.27 2.77
C LYS A 60 -5.69 10.27 3.37
N GLU A 61 -4.61 9.77 3.94
CA GLU A 61 -3.54 10.54 4.58
C GLU A 61 -2.20 10.34 3.86
N SER A 62 -1.29 11.29 4.05
CA SER A 62 0.08 11.18 3.57
C SER A 62 0.82 10.09 4.34
N ILE A 63 1.83 9.51 3.70
CA ILE A 63 2.81 8.65 4.37
C ILE A 63 4.18 9.27 4.24
N CYS A 64 4.93 9.35 5.32
CA CYS A 64 6.29 9.89 5.34
C CYS A 64 7.25 8.81 5.82
N PHE A 65 8.49 8.84 5.33
CA PHE A 65 9.51 7.85 5.66
C PHE A 65 10.59 8.45 6.55
N SER A 66 11.36 7.58 7.19
CA SER A 66 12.54 7.98 7.97
C SER A 66 13.63 8.52 7.04
N SER A 67 14.28 9.62 7.44
CA SER A 67 15.48 10.16 6.78
C SER A 67 16.67 9.20 6.87
N CYS A 68 16.71 8.39 7.92
CA CYS A 68 17.80 7.48 8.24
C CYS A 68 17.58 6.06 7.71
N TYR A 69 16.37 5.54 7.89
CA TYR A 69 16.01 4.16 7.64
C TYR A 69 14.70 4.06 6.85
N PRO A 70 14.64 4.60 5.61
CA PRO A 70 13.42 4.58 4.82
C PRO A 70 12.96 3.16 4.44
N TYR A 71 13.87 2.17 4.52
CA TYR A 71 13.56 0.77 4.28
C TYR A 71 14.54 -0.17 5.00
N TYR A 72 14.09 -1.40 5.24
CA TYR A 72 14.91 -2.54 5.64
C TYR A 72 14.80 -3.65 4.61
N ILE A 73 15.93 -4.22 4.18
CA ILE A 73 15.93 -5.49 3.45
C ILE A 73 15.73 -6.62 4.47
N GLN A 74 14.80 -7.52 4.17
CA GLN A 74 14.56 -8.72 4.96
C GLN A 74 14.86 -9.97 4.14
N LYS A 75 15.51 -10.96 4.75
CA LYS A 75 15.68 -12.31 4.21
C LYS A 75 14.68 -13.26 4.85
N LYS A 76 14.15 -14.18 4.07
CA LYS A 76 13.31 -15.28 4.55
C LYS A 76 14.19 -16.51 4.82
N SER A 77 14.34 -16.83 6.10
CA SER A 77 14.81 -18.11 6.60
C SER A 77 13.57 -18.89 7.07
N ASP A 78 13.51 -19.25 8.36
CA ASP A 78 12.28 -19.67 9.03
C ASP A 78 11.35 -18.47 9.27
N ASN A 79 11.93 -17.35 9.71
CA ASN A 79 11.26 -16.07 9.93
C ASN A 79 11.80 -14.99 8.99
N TRP A 80 11.18 -13.81 9.01
CA TRP A 80 11.71 -12.65 8.30
C TRP A 80 12.72 -11.94 9.20
N GLU A 81 13.96 -11.83 8.73
CA GLU A 81 15.06 -11.23 9.48
C GLU A 81 15.60 -10.01 8.74
N ASN A 82 15.80 -8.91 9.48
CA ASN A 82 16.39 -7.69 8.92
C ASN A 82 17.89 -7.87 8.74
N TYR A 83 18.43 -7.44 7.60
CA TYR A 83 19.86 -7.14 7.50
C TYR A 83 20.20 -6.00 8.46
N ARG A 84 21.42 -6.02 9.02
CA ARG A 84 21.90 -4.93 9.87
C ARG A 84 22.22 -3.70 9.03
N TYR A 85 21.68 -2.57 9.44
CA TYR A 85 22.02 -1.26 8.89
C TYR A 85 23.08 -0.61 9.77
N VAL A 86 23.89 0.25 9.16
CA VAL A 86 24.82 1.11 9.91
C VAL A 86 24.01 2.17 10.64
N ASP A 87 24.42 2.49 11.86
CA ASP A 87 23.79 3.54 12.65
C ASP A 87 23.82 4.87 11.89
N CYS A 88 22.66 5.51 11.80
CA CYS A 88 22.50 6.81 11.20
C CYS A 88 23.08 7.88 12.13
N PRO A 89 24.07 8.67 11.68
CA PRO A 89 24.68 9.71 12.52
C PRO A 89 23.85 11.00 12.56
N LYS A 90 22.71 11.06 11.86
CA LYS A 90 21.84 12.23 11.75
C LYS A 90 20.58 12.03 12.58
N GLU A 91 19.90 13.13 12.87
CA GLU A 91 18.56 13.08 13.45
C GLU A 91 17.61 12.34 12.50
N ASP A 92 16.85 11.41 13.08
CA ASP A 92 15.84 10.65 12.35
C ASP A 92 14.54 11.46 12.30
N ILE A 93 14.30 12.04 11.13
CA ILE A 93 13.15 12.92 10.87
C ILE A 93 12.33 12.36 9.71
N THR A 94 11.09 12.79 9.62
CA THR A 94 10.23 12.50 8.47
C THR A 94 10.78 13.20 7.22
N GLU A 95 11.25 12.41 6.28
CA GLU A 95 11.78 12.87 5.01
C GLU A 95 11.14 12.07 3.88
N ASN A 96 10.78 12.74 2.79
CA ASN A 96 10.07 12.18 1.64
C ASN A 96 8.68 11.63 2.00
N CYS A 97 7.63 12.38 1.64
CA CYS A 97 6.25 11.94 1.83
C CYS A 97 5.58 11.55 0.50
N VAL A 98 4.63 10.63 0.53
CA VAL A 98 3.73 10.30 -0.58
C VAL A 98 2.33 10.76 -0.20
N GLU A 99 1.81 11.77 -0.89
CA GLU A 99 0.48 12.32 -0.61
C GLU A 99 -0.63 11.31 -0.93
N PRO A 100 -1.86 11.51 -0.39
CA PRO A 100 -3.00 10.68 -0.74
C PRO A 100 -3.20 10.54 -2.25
N LYS A 101 -3.37 9.31 -2.72
CA LYS A 101 -3.56 8.93 -4.13
C LYS A 101 -2.35 9.22 -5.04
N GLN A 102 -1.19 9.52 -4.47
CA GLN A 102 0.04 9.64 -5.25
C GLN A 102 0.78 8.32 -5.37
N ILE A 103 1.52 8.23 -6.47
CA ILE A 103 2.47 7.17 -6.73
C ILE A 103 3.85 7.80 -6.80
N LYS A 104 4.79 7.29 -6.03
CA LYS A 104 6.21 7.64 -6.13
C LYS A 104 7.05 6.40 -6.41
N ALA A 105 8.18 6.61 -7.07
CA ALA A 105 9.15 5.56 -7.30
C ALA A 105 10.53 6.02 -6.88
N PHE A 106 11.35 5.09 -6.43
CA PHE A 106 12.75 5.31 -6.10
C PHE A 106 13.56 4.08 -6.47
N GLU A 107 14.87 4.27 -6.54
CA GLU A 107 15.82 3.22 -6.91
C GLU A 107 16.81 3.04 -5.76
N LEU A 108 17.21 1.79 -5.52
CA LEU A 108 18.32 1.46 -4.62
C LEU A 108 19.22 0.44 -5.31
N THR A 109 20.51 0.52 -5.05
CA THR A 109 21.45 -0.53 -5.46
C THR A 109 21.45 -1.62 -4.39
N LEU A 110 21.15 -2.87 -4.78
CA LEU A 110 21.16 -3.98 -3.85
C LEU A 110 22.57 -4.20 -3.31
N PRO A 111 22.79 -4.15 -1.99
CA PRO A 111 24.09 -4.45 -1.43
C PRO A 111 24.46 -5.91 -1.67
N LYS A 112 25.73 -6.26 -1.43
CA LYS A 112 26.17 -7.65 -1.46
C LYS A 112 25.60 -8.38 -0.26
N ILE A 113 24.46 -9.04 -0.49
CA ILE A 113 23.71 -9.83 0.49
C ILE A 113 23.66 -11.28 0.07
N GLU A 114 23.22 -12.14 0.98
CA GLU A 114 23.13 -13.57 0.71
C GLU A 114 22.07 -13.86 -0.33
N GLU A 115 22.27 -14.92 -1.11
CA GLU A 115 21.25 -15.43 -2.03
C GLU A 115 20.00 -15.91 -1.26
N GLY A 116 18.86 -15.86 -1.95
CA GLY A 116 17.59 -16.40 -1.46
C GLY A 116 16.42 -15.43 -1.56
N PHE A 117 15.40 -15.68 -0.75
CA PHE A 117 14.11 -15.01 -0.82
C PHE A 117 14.06 -13.78 0.11
N HIS A 118 13.66 -12.65 -0.45
CA HIS A 118 13.77 -11.34 0.17
C HIS A 118 12.50 -10.51 0.01
N ARG A 119 12.37 -9.48 0.84
CA ARG A 119 11.41 -8.38 0.67
C ARG A 119 11.96 -7.10 1.28
N LEU A 120 11.36 -5.97 0.93
CA LEU A 120 11.56 -4.71 1.63
C LEU A 120 10.49 -4.55 2.72
N ALA A 121 10.90 -4.05 3.87
CA ALA A 121 10.04 -3.54 4.93
C ALA A 121 10.20 -2.01 4.99
N ILE A 122 9.14 -1.28 4.67
CA ILE A 122 9.10 0.17 4.62
C ILE A 122 8.43 0.68 5.90
N SER A 123 9.21 1.32 6.76
CA SER A 123 8.71 1.98 7.97
C SER A 123 8.11 3.33 7.59
N ALA A 124 6.89 3.61 8.02
CA ALA A 124 6.16 4.80 7.66
C ALA A 124 5.44 5.44 8.86
N CYS A 125 5.33 6.76 8.78
CA CYS A 125 4.60 7.64 9.68
C CYS A 125 3.36 8.14 8.93
N LEU A 126 2.17 7.96 9.48
CA LEU A 126 0.89 8.27 8.83
C LEU A 126 0.41 9.67 9.21
N GLY A 127 0.14 10.51 8.22
CA GLY A 127 -0.34 11.88 8.45
C GLY A 127 0.67 12.81 9.14
N CYS A 128 1.93 12.38 9.23
CA CYS A 128 3.02 13.10 9.87
C CYS A 128 3.45 14.32 9.04
N ARG A 129 3.94 15.36 9.71
CA ARG A 129 4.46 16.57 9.09
C ARG A 129 5.85 16.33 8.56
N PHE A 130 6.23 17.03 7.50
CA PHE A 130 7.60 17.02 7.00
C PHE A 130 8.58 17.61 8.03
N SER A 131 9.75 17.00 8.18
CA SER A 131 10.85 17.44 9.06
C SER A 131 10.55 17.38 10.57
N GLU A 132 9.58 16.59 11.01
CA GLU A 132 9.38 16.28 12.43
C GLU A 132 10.11 14.99 12.83
N GLU A 133 10.29 14.74 14.12
CA GLU A 133 10.90 13.50 14.63
C GLU A 133 10.14 12.28 14.08
N PHE A 134 10.86 11.35 13.43
CA PHE A 134 10.24 10.17 12.85
C PHE A 134 9.79 9.19 13.93
N LYS A 135 8.53 8.76 13.85
CA LYS A 135 7.97 7.68 14.68
C LYS A 135 7.26 6.69 13.76
N GLU A 136 7.67 5.42 13.81
CA GLU A 136 7.02 4.38 13.00
C GLU A 136 5.60 4.14 13.53
N ASP A 137 4.60 4.46 12.72
CA ASP A 137 3.21 4.10 12.98
C ASP A 137 2.88 2.74 12.37
N GLN A 138 3.36 2.52 11.15
CA GLN A 138 3.05 1.32 10.38
C GLN A 138 4.23 0.88 9.51
N LYS A 139 4.28 -0.44 9.27
CA LYS A 139 5.26 -1.07 8.38
C LYS A 139 4.54 -1.71 7.20
N PHE A 140 4.99 -1.36 5.99
CA PHE A 140 4.49 -1.91 4.73
C PHE A 140 5.55 -2.81 4.10
N TYR A 141 5.13 -3.78 3.30
CA TYR A 141 6.04 -4.75 2.69
C TYR A 141 5.94 -4.71 1.17
N SER A 142 7.08 -4.85 0.50
CA SER A 142 7.09 -5.10 -0.93
C SER A 142 6.55 -6.49 -1.27
N ASN A 143 6.26 -6.74 -2.55
CA ASN A 143 6.27 -8.12 -3.04
C ASN A 143 7.64 -8.76 -2.76
N ASN A 144 7.63 -10.08 -2.67
CA ASN A 144 8.86 -10.82 -2.48
C ASN A 144 9.67 -10.89 -3.78
N PHE A 145 10.98 -11.03 -3.64
CA PHE A 145 11.92 -11.20 -4.74
C PHE A 145 13.07 -12.13 -4.34
N ILE A 146 13.77 -12.68 -5.33
CA ILE A 146 14.91 -13.57 -5.15
C ILE A 146 16.19 -12.80 -5.49
N VAL A 147 17.21 -12.97 -4.65
CA VAL A 147 18.59 -12.57 -4.97
C VAL A 147 19.38 -13.81 -5.35
N LYS A 148 20.03 -13.76 -6.51
CA LYS A 148 20.90 -14.79 -7.07
C LYS A 148 22.37 -14.37 -7.04
#